data_AF-A0A3D1ISD7-F1
#
_entry.id   AF-A0A3D1ISD7-F1
#
_cell.length_a   1.000
_cell.length_b   1.000
_cell.length_c   1.000
_cell.angle_alpha   90.00
_cell.angle_beta   90.00
_cell.angle_gamma   90.00
#
_symmetry.space_group_name_H-M   'P 1'
#
loop_
_entity.id
_entity.type
_entity.pdbx_description
1 polymer ?
#
loop_
_entity_poly.entity_id
_entity_poly.type
_entity_poly.pdbx_seq_one_letter_code
_entity_poly.pdbx_strand_id
1 'polypeptide(L)'
;MPVFEYTARDADGRQLQGTVEASDRNGAMTQISAQGLFPVSITGGGGEVKTATAKMVFNKEAPRRRSHAKPKLQELANYTRQLANLLKAGMPLTSALSSMISLEGSGVSAAVSEQLLHDVREGHNLSAALAKHPGIFPEMYVNMIKAGESGGSLVEVLLRLAEHYERFAEVRQKVTS
;
A
#
# COMPACT_ATOMS: atom_id res chain seq x y z
N MET A 1 -3.15 26.97 -36.54
CA MET A 1 -2.42 26.46 -35.35
C MET A 1 -3.34 25.47 -34.66
N PRO A 2 -2.85 24.31 -34.20
CA PRO A 2 -3.71 23.36 -33.48
C PRO A 2 -4.19 23.93 -32.13
N VAL A 3 -5.45 23.69 -31.83
CA VAL A 3 -6.04 23.99 -30.52
C VAL A 3 -5.88 22.76 -29.63
N PHE A 4 -5.39 22.97 -28.41
CA PHE A 4 -5.22 21.95 -27.38
C PHE A 4 -6.18 22.21 -26.24
N GLU A 5 -6.92 21.19 -25.83
CA GLU A 5 -7.68 21.23 -24.59
C GLU A 5 -6.74 20.91 -23.43
N TYR A 6 -6.84 21.69 -22.36
CA TYR A 6 -6.03 21.47 -21.18
C TYR A 6 -6.86 21.50 -19.91
N THR A 7 -6.38 20.74 -18.93
CA THR A 7 -6.79 20.84 -17.54
C THR A 7 -5.58 21.21 -16.73
N ALA A 8 -5.65 22.31 -15.99
CA ALA A 8 -4.57 22.80 -15.14
C ALA A 8 -5.07 23.09 -13.72
N ARG A 9 -4.14 23.22 -12.78
CA ARG A 9 -4.41 23.61 -11.39
C ARG A 9 -3.75 24.94 -11.08
N ASP A 10 -4.46 25.80 -10.38
CA ASP A 10 -3.91 27.04 -9.85
C ASP A 10 -3.08 26.77 -8.56
N ALA A 11 -2.34 27.77 -8.09
CA ALA A 11 -1.57 27.70 -6.84
C ALA A 11 -2.44 27.37 -5.61
N ASP A 12 -3.72 27.78 -5.64
CA ASP A 12 -4.73 27.47 -4.62
C ASP A 12 -5.34 26.06 -4.78
N GLY A 13 -4.86 25.24 -5.72
CA GLY A 13 -5.31 23.88 -5.95
C GLY A 13 -6.64 23.75 -6.69
N ARG A 14 -7.24 24.87 -7.14
CA ARG A 14 -8.45 24.86 -7.97
C ARG A 14 -8.15 24.37 -9.37
N GLN A 15 -8.98 23.46 -9.88
CA GLN A 15 -8.83 22.90 -11.21
C GLN A 15 -9.59 23.74 -12.24
N LEU A 16 -8.91 24.10 -13.32
CA LEU A 16 -9.42 24.90 -14.43
C LEU A 16 -9.26 24.13 -15.73
N GLN A 17 -10.29 24.16 -16.57
CA GLN A 17 -10.29 23.55 -17.90
C GLN A 17 -10.43 24.66 -18.94
N GLY A 18 -9.68 24.56 -20.02
CA GLY A 18 -9.66 25.56 -21.08
C GLY A 18 -9.05 25.04 -22.36
N THR A 19 -9.01 25.90 -23.37
CA THR A 19 -8.35 25.64 -24.65
C THR A 19 -7.18 26.59 -24.83
N VAL A 20 -6.09 26.10 -25.42
CA VAL A 20 -4.91 26.90 -25.74
C VAL A 20 -4.47 26.62 -27.17
N GLU A 21 -4.17 27.67 -27.93
CA GLU A 21 -3.64 27.54 -29.28
C GLU A 21 -2.12 27.49 -29.22
N ALA A 22 -1.51 26.41 -29.71
CA ALA A 22 -0.05 26.29 -29.76
C ALA A 22 0.38 25.61 -31.06
N SER A 23 1.68 25.68 -31.40
CA SER A 23 2.22 24.90 -32.52
C SER A 23 2.27 23.42 -32.19
N ASP A 24 2.63 23.08 -30.94
CA ASP A 24 2.91 21.72 -30.46
C ASP A 24 2.56 21.56 -28.97
N ARG A 25 2.52 20.32 -28.48
CA ARG A 25 2.19 20.01 -27.07
C ARG A 25 3.12 20.71 -26.06
N ASN A 26 4.41 20.83 -26.38
CA ASN A 26 5.38 21.55 -25.54
C ASN A 26 5.10 23.07 -25.55
N GLY A 27 4.64 23.62 -26.69
CA GLY A 27 4.19 25.01 -26.76
C GLY A 27 2.95 25.24 -25.89
N ALA A 28 1.98 24.33 -25.93
CA ALA A 28 0.79 24.39 -25.08
C ALA A 28 1.16 24.37 -23.58
N MET A 29 2.07 23.48 -23.18
CA MET A 29 2.55 23.40 -21.79
C MET A 29 3.23 24.68 -21.32
N THR A 30 4.07 25.28 -22.17
CA THR A 30 4.79 26.54 -21.87
C THR A 30 3.80 27.70 -21.70
N GLN A 31 2.77 27.77 -22.54
CA GLN A 31 1.76 28.82 -22.49
C GLN A 31 0.82 28.70 -21.29
N ILE A 32 0.44 27.48 -20.91
CA ILE A 32 -0.36 27.23 -19.69
C ILE A 32 0.45 27.59 -18.44
N SER A 33 1.74 27.22 -18.42
CA SER A 33 2.64 27.56 -17.30
C SER A 33 2.90 29.06 -17.20
N ALA A 34 2.99 29.77 -18.32
CA ALA A 34 3.12 31.24 -18.37
C ALA A 34 1.90 31.98 -17.80
N GLN A 35 0.73 31.31 -17.76
CA GLN A 35 -0.49 31.84 -17.13
C GLN A 35 -0.55 31.56 -15.62
N GLY A 36 0.52 31.02 -15.01
CA GLY A 36 0.56 30.65 -13.60
C GLY A 36 -0.19 29.37 -13.27
N LEU A 37 -0.61 28.61 -14.28
CA LEU A 37 -1.38 27.38 -14.14
C LEU A 37 -0.48 26.16 -14.30
N PHE A 38 -0.63 25.16 -13.43
CA PHE A 38 0.11 23.90 -13.47
C PHE A 38 -0.66 22.85 -14.30
N PRO A 39 -0.20 22.47 -15.50
CA PRO A 39 -0.94 21.55 -16.38
C PRO A 39 -0.98 20.12 -15.82
N VAL A 40 -2.19 19.57 -15.70
CA VAL A 40 -2.46 18.18 -15.27
C VAL A 40 -2.67 17.26 -16.48
N SER A 41 -3.30 17.77 -17.54
CA SER A 41 -3.49 17.05 -18.80
C SER A 41 -3.61 18.02 -19.97
N ILE A 42 -2.98 17.70 -21.10
CA ILE A 42 -3.09 18.42 -22.37
C ILE A 42 -3.44 17.39 -23.45
N THR A 43 -4.57 17.60 -24.13
CA THR A 43 -5.15 16.71 -25.13
C THR A 43 -5.42 17.50 -26.42
N GLY A 44 -4.91 17.03 -27.57
CA GLY A 44 -5.09 17.69 -28.87
C GLY A 44 -3.80 17.77 -29.68
N GLY A 45 -3.92 18.17 -30.95
CA GLY A 45 -2.82 18.45 -31.89
C GLY A 45 -2.23 17.20 -32.56
N GLY A 46 -2.79 16.82 -33.72
CA GLY A 46 -2.31 15.72 -34.55
C GLY A 46 -0.89 15.94 -35.07
N GLY A 47 0.02 15.07 -34.65
CA GLY A 47 1.41 15.00 -35.07
C GLY A 47 2.12 13.91 -34.27
N GLU A 48 2.15 12.69 -34.80
CA GLU A 48 2.73 11.51 -34.16
C GLU A 48 4.22 11.70 -33.85
N VAL A 49 4.56 11.71 -32.56
CA VAL A 49 5.87 11.27 -32.08
C VAL A 49 5.65 10.07 -31.18
N LYS A 50 6.24 8.95 -31.60
CA LYS A 50 6.29 7.67 -30.90
C LYS A 50 6.96 7.85 -29.54
N THR A 51 6.16 8.09 -28.53
CA THR A 51 6.48 7.73 -27.14
C THR A 51 5.25 7.01 -26.66
N ALA A 52 5.39 5.74 -26.28
CA ALA A 52 4.29 4.85 -25.92
C ALA A 52 3.50 5.38 -24.71
N THR A 53 2.61 6.34 -24.94
CA THR A 53 1.58 6.75 -24.01
C THR A 53 0.44 5.78 -24.17
N ALA A 54 0.35 4.86 -23.20
CA ALA A 54 -0.77 3.96 -23.03
C ALA A 54 -2.09 4.73 -23.19
N LYS A 55 -2.90 4.29 -24.16
CA LYS A 55 -4.31 4.65 -24.29
C LYS A 55 -4.98 4.35 -22.95
N MET A 56 -5.28 5.37 -22.15
CA MET A 56 -6.27 5.25 -21.07
C MET A 56 -7.65 5.18 -21.73
N VAL A 57 -7.99 3.98 -22.19
CA VAL A 57 -9.37 3.52 -22.17
C VAL A 57 -9.82 3.66 -20.72
N PHE A 58 -10.95 4.32 -20.47
CA PHE A 58 -11.69 4.23 -19.21
C PHE A 58 -12.16 2.78 -19.05
N ASN A 59 -11.21 1.87 -18.83
CA ASN A 59 -11.50 0.59 -18.25
C ASN A 59 -11.72 0.88 -16.77
N LYS A 60 -12.77 0.29 -16.20
CA LYS A 60 -13.16 0.42 -14.78
C LYS A 60 -12.16 -0.25 -13.81
N GLU A 61 -10.93 -0.38 -14.28
CA GLU A 61 -9.78 -1.05 -13.71
C GLU A 61 -8.56 -0.19 -14.04
N ALA A 62 -8.45 0.97 -13.38
CA ALA A 62 -7.12 1.46 -13.06
C ALA A 62 -6.34 0.28 -12.44
N PRO A 63 -5.03 0.09 -12.70
CA PRO A 63 -4.25 -0.80 -11.86
C PRO A 63 -4.36 -0.20 -10.48
N ARG A 64 -5.26 -0.74 -9.66
CA ARG A 64 -5.33 -0.46 -8.23
C ARG A 64 -3.88 -0.61 -7.82
N ARG A 65 -3.22 0.48 -7.38
CA ARG A 65 -2.01 0.38 -6.55
C ARG A 65 -2.28 -0.84 -5.70
N ARG A 66 -1.52 -1.93 -5.86
CA ARG A 66 -1.87 -3.24 -5.28
C ARG A 66 -2.08 -3.00 -3.79
N SER A 67 -3.31 -2.68 -3.42
CA SER A 67 -3.74 -2.54 -2.06
C SER A 67 -3.69 -3.97 -1.67
N HIS A 68 -2.62 -4.36 -0.98
CA HIS A 68 -2.49 -5.66 -0.40
C HIS A 68 -3.84 -5.99 0.19
N ALA A 69 -4.50 -7.02 -0.38
CA ALA A 69 -5.87 -7.30 -0.04
C ALA A 69 -5.91 -7.50 1.47
N LYS A 70 -6.82 -6.80 2.15
CA LYS A 70 -6.95 -6.94 3.59
C LYS A 70 -7.19 -8.42 3.90
N PRO A 71 -6.32 -9.07 4.68
CA PRO A 71 -6.46 -10.50 4.96
C PRO A 71 -7.77 -10.75 5.69
N LYS A 72 -8.31 -11.96 5.52
CA LYS A 72 -9.38 -12.44 6.39
C LYS A 72 -8.88 -12.50 7.83
N LEU A 73 -9.79 -12.39 8.79
CA LEU A 73 -9.42 -12.47 10.22
C LEU A 73 -8.67 -13.78 10.53
N GLN A 74 -9.12 -14.90 9.95
CA GLN A 74 -8.46 -16.20 10.11
C GLN A 74 -7.04 -16.21 9.55
N GLU A 75 -6.82 -15.56 8.41
CA GLU A 75 -5.50 -15.49 7.77
C GLU A 75 -4.53 -14.67 8.62
N LEU A 76 -4.97 -13.49 9.10
CA LEU A 76 -4.17 -12.67 10.01
C LEU A 76 -3.84 -13.44 11.31
N ALA A 77 -4.78 -14.22 11.84
CA ALA A 77 -4.56 -15.03 13.01
C ALA A 77 -3.52 -16.13 12.75
N ASN A 78 -3.64 -16.86 11.64
CA ASN A 78 -2.68 -17.88 11.22
C ASN A 78 -1.28 -17.31 11.02
N TYR A 79 -1.15 -16.17 10.32
CA TYR A 79 0.13 -15.47 10.13
C TYR A 79 0.79 -15.15 11.48
N THR A 80 0.00 -14.58 12.40
CA THR A 80 0.46 -14.21 13.74
C THR A 80 0.90 -15.44 14.53
N ARG A 81 0.13 -16.53 14.48
CA ARG A 81 0.45 -17.80 15.15
C ARG A 81 1.73 -18.42 14.62
N GLN A 82 1.91 -18.44 13.31
CA GLN A 82 3.11 -18.98 12.66
C GLN A 82 4.35 -18.20 13.08
N LEU A 83 4.30 -16.87 13.03
CA LEU A 83 5.39 -16.02 13.51
C LEU A 83 5.70 -16.28 14.99
N ALA A 84 4.68 -16.38 15.83
CA ALA A 84 4.85 -16.68 17.26
C ALA A 84 5.54 -18.05 17.47
N ASN A 85 5.16 -19.07 16.71
CA ASN A 85 5.72 -20.41 16.81
C ASN A 85 7.20 -20.45 16.42
N LEU A 86 7.57 -19.74 15.35
CA LEU A 86 8.96 -19.62 14.90
C LEU A 86 9.82 -18.94 15.98
N LEU A 87 9.35 -17.83 16.53
CA LEU A 87 10.05 -17.12 17.61
C LEU A 87 10.14 -17.97 18.89
N LYS A 88 9.06 -18.68 19.24
CA LYS A 88 9.04 -19.61 20.38
C LYS A 88 10.04 -20.76 20.22
N ALA A 89 10.32 -21.18 18.98
CA ALA A 89 11.35 -22.17 18.68
C ALA A 89 12.78 -21.61 18.79
N GLY A 90 12.95 -20.36 19.22
CA GLY A 90 14.25 -19.69 19.35
C GLY A 90 14.77 -19.09 18.05
N MET A 91 13.95 -19.05 16.99
CA MET A 91 14.34 -18.44 15.73
C MET A 91 14.45 -16.91 15.90
N PRO A 92 15.55 -16.27 15.45
CA PRO A 92 15.65 -14.82 15.41
C PRO A 92 14.54 -14.20 14.56
N LEU A 93 14.06 -13.01 14.93
CA LEU A 93 12.93 -12.35 14.26
C LEU A 93 13.15 -12.15 12.75
N THR A 94 14.35 -11.74 12.34
CA THR A 94 14.68 -11.57 10.92
C THR A 94 14.63 -12.88 10.15
N SER A 95 15.10 -13.99 10.74
CA SER A 95 14.99 -15.32 10.15
C SER A 95 13.54 -15.79 10.08
N ALA A 96 12.76 -15.54 11.14
CA ALA A 96 11.34 -15.89 11.19
C ALA A 96 10.55 -15.15 10.11
N LEU A 97 10.72 -13.83 9.99
CA LEU A 97 10.12 -13.03 8.93
C LEU A 97 10.55 -13.50 7.54
N SER A 98 11.82 -13.89 7.36
CA SER A 98 12.31 -14.47 6.11
C SER A 98 11.60 -15.77 5.76
N SER A 99 11.34 -16.64 6.73
CA SER A 99 10.56 -17.87 6.52
C SER A 99 9.10 -17.57 6.19
N MET A 100 8.52 -16.53 6.80
CA MET A 100 7.13 -16.11 6.54
C MET A 100 6.91 -15.63 5.10
N ILE A 101 7.94 -15.16 4.38
CA ILE A 101 7.85 -14.73 2.97
C ILE A 101 7.54 -15.92 2.06
N SER A 102 8.13 -17.08 2.33
CA SER A 102 7.97 -18.30 1.54
C SER A 102 6.71 -19.11 1.91
N LEU A 103 5.99 -18.72 2.97
CA LEU A 103 4.77 -19.40 3.40
C LEU A 103 3.56 -18.90 2.62
N GLU A 104 3.11 -19.73 1.68
CA GLU A 104 1.86 -19.51 0.95
C GLU A 104 0.63 -19.66 1.86
N GLY A 105 -0.45 -18.91 1.58
CA GLY A 105 -1.75 -19.09 2.24
C GLY A 105 -1.92 -18.40 3.62
N SER A 106 -0.95 -17.60 4.05
CA SER A 106 -1.03 -16.83 5.31
C SER A 106 -1.89 -15.55 5.22
N GLY A 107 -2.40 -15.23 4.02
CA GLY A 107 -3.21 -14.05 3.66
C GLY A 107 -2.52 -12.69 3.80
N VAL A 108 -1.42 -12.59 4.54
CA VAL A 108 -0.47 -11.47 4.43
C VAL A 108 0.41 -11.73 3.20
N SER A 109 0.42 -10.80 2.25
CA SER A 109 1.20 -10.98 1.03
C SER A 109 2.71 -10.99 1.29
N ALA A 110 3.46 -11.78 0.52
CA ALA A 110 4.93 -11.86 0.58
C ALA A 110 5.60 -10.47 0.57
N ALA A 111 5.15 -9.55 -0.29
CA ALA A 111 5.70 -8.19 -0.37
C ALA A 111 5.57 -7.37 0.94
N VAL A 112 4.54 -7.62 1.75
CA VAL A 112 4.41 -6.98 3.08
C VAL A 112 5.41 -7.62 4.03
N SER A 113 5.51 -8.94 4.06
CA SER A 113 6.52 -9.64 4.86
C SER A 113 7.96 -9.24 4.49
N GLU A 114 8.24 -9.00 3.21
CA GLU A 114 9.52 -8.46 2.72
C GLU A 114 9.79 -7.06 3.25
N GLN A 115 8.78 -6.17 3.26
CA GLN A 115 8.90 -4.83 3.81
C GLN A 115 9.13 -4.85 5.33
N LEU A 116 8.40 -5.70 6.05
CA LEU A 116 8.63 -5.91 7.48
C LEU A 116 10.05 -6.42 7.76
N LEU A 117 10.52 -7.40 6.98
CA LEU A 117 11.87 -7.93 7.10
C LEU A 117 12.92 -6.85 6.82
N HIS A 118 12.72 -6.04 5.79
CA HIS A 118 13.61 -4.94 5.44
C HIS A 118 13.73 -3.94 6.59
N ASP A 119 12.61 -3.42 7.08
CA ASP A 119 12.58 -2.46 8.19
C ASP A 119 13.26 -2.98 9.45
N VAL A 120 12.98 -4.24 9.83
CA VAL A 120 13.60 -4.86 11.01
C VAL A 120 15.10 -5.06 10.81
N ARG A 121 15.55 -5.37 9.58
CA ARG A 121 16.99 -5.45 9.26
C ARG A 121 17.68 -4.09 9.32
N GLU A 122 16.96 -3.01 9.01
CA GLU A 122 17.45 -1.63 9.18
C GLU A 122 17.46 -1.18 10.65
N GLY A 123 16.99 -2.01 11.57
CA GLY A 123 17.00 -1.73 13.01
C GLY A 123 15.74 -1.03 13.50
N HIS A 124 14.69 -0.93 12.68
CA HIS A 124 13.39 -0.48 13.15
C HIS A 124 12.71 -1.56 13.98
N ASN A 125 11.91 -1.14 14.97
CA ASN A 125 11.06 -2.04 15.73
C ASN A 125 10.00 -2.68 14.80
N LEU A 126 9.62 -3.92 15.09
CA LEU A 126 8.56 -4.64 14.37
C LEU A 126 7.25 -3.86 14.41
N SER A 127 6.89 -3.30 15.56
CA SER A 127 5.69 -2.45 15.70
C SER A 127 5.73 -1.24 14.77
N ALA A 128 6.89 -0.61 14.58
CA ALA A 128 7.02 0.52 13.65
C ALA A 128 6.87 0.08 12.19
N ALA A 129 7.42 -1.08 11.82
CA ALA A 129 7.24 -1.67 10.49
C ALA A 129 5.77 -2.01 10.21
N LEU A 130 5.11 -2.68 11.16
CA LEU A 130 3.69 -3.05 11.04
C LEU A 130 2.77 -1.83 10.92
N ALA A 131 3.08 -0.72 11.59
CA ALA A 131 2.32 0.52 11.53
C ALA A 131 2.24 1.12 10.12
N LYS A 132 3.20 0.80 9.22
CA LYS A 132 3.18 1.22 7.81
C LYS A 132 2.08 0.51 7.00
N HIS A 133 1.45 -0.54 7.54
CA HIS A 133 0.43 -1.33 6.87
C HIS A 133 -0.91 -1.38 7.65
N PRO A 134 -1.57 -0.23 7.90
CA PRO A 134 -2.78 -0.15 8.74
C PRO A 134 -4.00 -0.90 8.17
N GLY A 135 -4.01 -1.18 6.85
CA GLY A 135 -5.04 -2.00 6.22
C GLY A 135 -4.96 -3.49 6.59
N ILE A 136 -3.78 -3.95 7.03
CA ILE A 136 -3.49 -5.35 7.38
C ILE A 136 -3.40 -5.50 8.90
N PHE A 137 -2.65 -4.61 9.55
CA PHE A 137 -2.40 -4.62 10.99
C PHE A 137 -3.14 -3.45 11.63
N PRO A 138 -4.30 -3.68 12.29
CA PRO A 138 -5.03 -2.64 12.99
C PRO A 138 -4.20 -2.02 14.11
N GLU A 139 -4.55 -0.80 14.52
CA GLU A 139 -3.81 -0.06 15.55
C GLU A 139 -3.64 -0.85 16.87
N MET A 140 -4.69 -1.55 17.32
CA MET A 140 -4.62 -2.39 18.51
C MET A 140 -3.56 -3.50 18.39
N TYR A 141 -3.44 -4.12 17.21
CA TYR A 141 -2.43 -5.15 16.92
C TYR A 141 -1.02 -4.57 17.07
N VAL A 142 -0.79 -3.41 16.45
CA VAL A 142 0.50 -2.70 16.48
C VAL A 142 0.89 -2.30 17.91
N ASN A 143 -0.06 -1.72 18.66
CA ASN A 143 0.18 -1.26 20.04
C ASN A 143 0.50 -2.42 20.99
N MET A 144 -0.16 -3.57 20.82
CA MET A 144 0.14 -4.77 21.58
C MET A 144 1.57 -5.26 21.30
N ILE A 145 1.96 -5.35 20.02
CA ILE A 145 3.33 -5.74 19.65
C ILE A 145 4.35 -4.75 20.21
N LYS A 146 4.09 -3.45 20.12
CA LYS A 146 4.96 -2.42 20.69
C LYS A 146 5.21 -2.64 22.20
N ALA A 147 4.16 -2.98 22.94
CA ALA A 147 4.26 -3.30 24.36
C ALA A 147 5.07 -4.58 24.59
N GLY A 148 4.85 -5.62 23.78
CA GLY A 148 5.60 -6.88 23.83
C GLY A 148 7.08 -6.72 23.51
N GLU A 149 7.43 -5.93 22.50
CA GLU A 149 8.82 -5.61 22.15
C GLU A 149 9.53 -4.86 23.28
N SER A 150 8.88 -3.83 23.83
CA SER A 150 9.47 -3.00 24.89
C SER A 150 9.62 -3.78 26.21
N GLY A 151 8.71 -4.72 26.47
CA GLY A 151 8.71 -5.56 27.67
C GLY A 151 9.39 -6.91 27.52
N GLY A 152 10.01 -7.21 26.38
CA GLY A 152 10.67 -8.51 26.13
C GLY A 152 9.73 -9.72 26.10
N SER A 153 8.43 -9.52 25.89
CA SER A 153 7.39 -10.56 25.89
C SER A 153 6.67 -10.66 24.54
N LEU A 154 7.43 -10.47 23.45
CA LEU A 154 6.90 -10.46 22.09
C LEU A 154 6.20 -11.78 21.73
N VAL A 155 6.74 -12.92 22.16
CA VAL A 155 6.19 -14.24 21.86
C VAL A 155 4.82 -14.41 22.50
N GLU A 156 4.69 -14.07 23.78
CA GLU A 156 3.43 -14.14 24.54
C GLU A 156 2.37 -13.22 23.93
N VAL A 157 2.77 -12.01 23.53
CA VAL A 157 1.88 -11.05 22.89
C VAL A 157 1.39 -11.57 21.54
N LEU A 158 2.27 -12.11 20.69
CA LEU A 158 1.87 -12.68 19.40
C LEU A 158 0.94 -13.88 19.58
N LEU A 159 1.19 -14.76 20.55
CA LEU A 159 0.28 -15.87 20.85
C LEU A 159 -1.11 -15.38 21.28
N ARG A 160 -1.16 -14.35 22.14
CA ARG A 160 -2.42 -13.74 22.58
C ARG A 160 -3.17 -13.06 21.43
N LEU A 161 -2.45 -12.38 20.53
CA LEU A 161 -3.03 -11.79 19.32
C LEU A 161 -3.59 -12.88 18.40
N ALA A 162 -2.85 -13.96 18.16
CA ALA A 162 -3.33 -15.08 17.36
C ALA A 162 -4.64 -15.67 17.92
N GLU A 163 -4.70 -15.95 19.22
CA GLU A 163 -5.93 -16.44 19.89
C GLU A 163 -7.09 -15.45 19.81
N HIS A 164 -6.79 -14.15 19.86
CA HIS A 164 -7.81 -13.12 19.76
C HIS A 164 -8.43 -13.10 18.36
N TYR A 165 -7.61 -13.08 17.31
CA TYR A 165 -8.09 -13.03 15.93
C TYR A 165 -8.71 -14.35 15.46
N GLU A 166 -8.25 -15.51 15.96
CA GLU A 166 -8.88 -16.82 15.76
C GLU A 166 -10.33 -16.81 16.30
N ARG A 167 -10.51 -16.42 17.58
CA ARG A 167 -11.85 -16.31 18.19
C ARG A 167 -12.77 -15.33 17.45
N PHE A 168 -12.23 -14.19 17.03
CA PHE A 168 -13.00 -13.21 16.26
C PHE A 168 -13.40 -13.75 14.88
N ALA A 169 -12.54 -14.51 14.22
CA ALA A 169 -12.84 -15.15 12.96
C ALA A 169 -13.97 -16.19 13.13
N GLU A 170 -13.89 -17.05 14.15
CA GLU A 170 -14.91 -18.05 14.46
C GLU A 170 -16.29 -17.43 14.70
N VAL A 171 -16.36 -16.38 15.53
CA VAL A 171 -17.62 -15.67 15.82
C VAL A 171 -18.20 -15.09 14.53
N ARG A 172 -17.38 -14.43 13.72
CA ARG A 172 -17.84 -13.81 12.46
C ARG A 172 -18.32 -14.85 11.45
N GLN A 173 -17.68 -16.01 11.39
CA GLN A 173 -18.09 -17.10 10.52
C GLN A 173 -19.45 -17.67 10.94
N LYS A 174 -19.67 -17.87 12.25
CA LYS A 174 -20.97 -18.33 12.81
C LYS A 174 -22.12 -17.37 12.58
N VAL A 175 -21.86 -16.06 12.51
CA VAL A 175 -22.89 -15.04 12.26
C VAL A 175 -23.25 -14.94 10.77
N THR A 176 -22.34 -15.36 9.89
CA THR A 176 -22.51 -15.26 8.43
C THR A 176 -23.04 -16.56 7.81
N SER A 177 -22.83 -17.71 8.48
CA SER A 177 -23.44 -19.01 8.14
C SER A 177 -24.86 -19.12 8.67
#